data_AF-A0A9P5VH28-F1
#
_entry.id   AF-A0A9P5VH28-F1
#
_cell.length_a   1.000
_cell.length_b   1.000
_cell.length_c   1.000
_cell.angle_alpha   90.00
_cell.angle_beta   90.00
_cell.angle_gamma   90.00
#
_symmetry.space_group_name_H-M   'P 1'
#
loop_
_entity.id
_entity.type
_entity.pdbx_description
1 polymer ?
#
loop_
_entity_poly.entity_id
_entity_poly.type
_entity_poly.pdbx_seq_one_letter_code
_entity_poly.pdbx_strand_id
1 'polypeptide(L)'
;MAYISMCASTPALRQCQINDDKWLYLENLCALLHMFDDLTTEILASKSYPTINKTIVVYNELLDSLEDFIDNTGNDAHLHTAADQAWQKLIKYYTRMDLSLVYAVASAIDPRMKYHWWSIQEWGNYEKQSQEVVQETWTTDYDSAIPQLEITPKAAKQRQWYGIKTKTDELEEYTKEAIINSDSDDAPTMYWKAQCKRWPSLRKMVQDYLAVPATSTPAE
;
A
#
# COMPACT_ATOMS: atom_id res chain seq x y z
N MET A 1 6.57 -37.46 -21.11
CA MET A 1 6.64 -38.60 -22.07
C MET A 1 5.29 -38.92 -22.73
N ALA A 2 4.19 -39.09 -21.98
CA ALA A 2 2.88 -39.45 -22.57
C ALA A 2 2.30 -38.39 -23.54
N TYR A 3 2.40 -37.10 -23.21
CA TYR A 3 1.89 -36.00 -24.05
C TYR A 3 2.62 -35.89 -25.40
N ILE A 4 3.95 -35.92 -25.39
CA ILE A 4 4.78 -35.84 -26.61
C ILE A 4 4.48 -37.04 -27.53
N SER A 5 4.37 -38.24 -26.95
CA SER A 5 4.01 -39.44 -27.71
C SER A 5 2.60 -39.35 -28.31
N MET A 6 1.63 -38.81 -27.57
CA MET A 6 0.25 -38.67 -28.03
C MET A 6 0.11 -37.66 -29.19
N CYS A 7 0.80 -36.53 -29.10
CA CYS A 7 0.84 -35.51 -30.15
C CYS A 7 1.57 -35.99 -31.41
N ALA A 8 2.63 -36.80 -31.26
CA ALA A 8 3.36 -37.36 -32.38
C ALA A 8 2.55 -38.42 -33.17
N SER A 9 1.77 -39.24 -32.45
CA SER A 9 0.97 -40.33 -33.02
C SER A 9 -0.33 -39.89 -33.69
N THR A 10 -0.85 -38.70 -33.39
CA THR A 10 -2.12 -38.19 -33.94
C THR A 10 -1.86 -36.99 -34.86
N PRO A 11 -2.03 -37.10 -36.19
CA PRO A 11 -1.67 -36.04 -37.14
C PRO A 11 -2.33 -34.67 -36.85
N ALA A 12 -3.57 -34.68 -36.36
CA ALA A 12 -4.30 -33.47 -35.97
C ALA A 12 -3.71 -32.77 -34.74
N LEU A 13 -2.99 -33.48 -33.88
CA LEU A 13 -2.41 -32.96 -32.63
C LEU A 13 -0.95 -32.53 -32.76
N ARG A 14 -0.32 -32.74 -33.93
CA ARG A 14 1.07 -32.32 -34.17
C ARG A 14 1.24 -30.80 -34.11
N GLN A 15 0.23 -30.04 -34.54
CA GLN A 15 0.25 -28.57 -34.44
C GLN A 15 0.17 -28.08 -32.99
N CYS A 16 -0.41 -28.90 -32.10
CA CYS A 16 -0.53 -28.62 -30.67
C CYS A 16 0.77 -28.95 -29.92
N GLN A 17 1.77 -29.56 -30.56
CA GLN A 17 3.05 -29.81 -29.90
C GLN A 17 3.70 -28.48 -29.52
N ILE A 18 4.06 -28.37 -28.25
CA ILE A 18 4.79 -27.22 -27.70
C ILE A 18 6.27 -27.46 -28.01
N ASN A 19 6.85 -26.57 -28.81
CA ASN A 19 8.29 -26.51 -29.07
C ASN A 19 8.95 -25.53 -28.11
N ASP A 20 10.27 -25.44 -28.16
CA ASP A 20 11.05 -24.58 -27.25
C ASP A 20 10.60 -23.10 -27.33
N ASP A 21 10.29 -22.58 -28.52
CA ASP A 21 9.79 -21.22 -28.69
C ASP A 21 8.44 -20.98 -27.99
N LYS A 22 7.51 -21.94 -28.08
CA LYS A 22 6.21 -21.86 -27.39
C LYS A 22 6.37 -22.03 -25.88
N TRP A 23 7.33 -22.84 -25.42
CA TRP A 23 7.65 -22.94 -24.00
C TRP A 23 8.20 -21.63 -23.46
N LEU A 24 9.15 -21.01 -24.17
CA LEU A 24 9.70 -19.71 -23.82
C LEU A 24 8.60 -18.63 -23.77
N TYR A 25 7.69 -18.63 -24.75
CA TYR A 25 6.52 -17.74 -24.72
C TYR A 25 5.67 -17.93 -23.46
N LEU A 26 5.38 -19.19 -23.08
CA LEU A 26 4.60 -19.50 -21.88
C LEU A 26 5.33 -19.11 -20.60
N GLU A 27 6.65 -19.29 -20.54
CA GLU A 27 7.48 -18.85 -19.41
C GLU A 27 7.42 -17.34 -19.24
N ASN A 28 7.56 -16.57 -20.33
CA ASN A 28 7.45 -15.12 -20.31
C ASN A 28 6.04 -14.64 -19.95
N LEU A 29 5.00 -15.34 -20.41
CA LEU A 29 3.62 -15.07 -20.02
C LEU A 29 3.40 -15.33 -18.53
N CYS A 30 3.92 -16.43 -18.00
CA CYS A 30 3.86 -16.75 -16.58
C CYS A 30 4.60 -15.69 -15.76
N ALA A 31 5.79 -15.24 -16.19
CA ALA A 31 6.52 -14.17 -15.55
C ALA A 31 5.68 -12.87 -15.50
N LEU A 32 5.09 -12.47 -16.63
CA LEU A 32 4.21 -11.29 -16.70
C LEU A 32 3.02 -11.39 -15.73
N LEU A 33 2.35 -12.54 -15.67
CA LEU A 33 1.19 -12.75 -14.81
C LEU A 33 1.57 -12.86 -13.32
N HIS A 34 2.75 -13.40 -13.01
CA HIS A 34 3.20 -13.59 -11.64
C HIS A 34 3.39 -12.26 -10.90
N MET A 35 3.80 -11.20 -11.61
CA MET A 35 3.90 -9.84 -11.04
C MET A 35 2.56 -9.35 -10.47
N PHE A 36 1.45 -9.70 -11.12
CA PHE A 36 0.11 -9.40 -10.61
C PHE A 36 -0.26 -10.30 -9.44
N ASP A 37 0.02 -11.59 -9.54
CA ASP A 37 -0.31 -12.57 -8.50
C ASP A 37 0.33 -12.22 -7.15
N ASP A 38 1.63 -11.93 -7.16
CA ASP A 38 2.39 -11.57 -5.96
C ASP A 38 1.80 -10.33 -5.28
N LEU A 39 1.61 -9.24 -6.04
CA LEU A 39 1.16 -7.97 -5.49
C LEU A 39 -0.33 -7.95 -5.15
N THR A 40 -1.17 -8.67 -5.89
CA THR A 40 -2.60 -8.75 -5.58
C THR A 40 -2.86 -9.61 -4.35
N THR A 41 -2.08 -10.69 -4.16
CA THR A 41 -2.16 -11.52 -2.94
C THR A 41 -1.90 -10.69 -1.69
N GLU A 42 -0.93 -9.78 -1.74
CA GLU A 42 -0.58 -8.88 -0.63
C GLU A 42 -1.75 -7.97 -0.18
N ILE A 43 -2.54 -7.45 -1.12
CA ILE A 43 -3.66 -6.53 -0.82
C ILE A 43 -4.99 -7.25 -0.58
N LEU A 44 -5.09 -8.53 -0.93
CA LEU A 44 -6.26 -9.37 -0.66
C LEU A 44 -6.30 -9.84 0.81
N ALA A 45 -5.17 -9.89 1.50
CA ALA A 45 -5.02 -10.34 2.89
C ALA A 45 -5.61 -9.39 3.97
N SER A 46 -6.58 -8.58 3.60
CA SER A 46 -7.28 -7.58 4.45
C SER A 46 -7.96 -8.14 5.70
N LYS A 47 -8.22 -9.46 5.77
CA LYS A 47 -8.73 -10.15 6.97
C LYS A 47 -7.68 -10.23 8.09
N SER A 48 -6.39 -10.16 7.75
CA SER A 48 -5.27 -10.35 8.68
C SER A 48 -4.70 -9.02 9.15
N TYR A 49 -4.51 -8.07 8.22
CA TYR A 49 -3.84 -6.79 8.47
C TYR A 49 -4.38 -5.65 7.60
N PRO A 50 -4.09 -4.38 7.96
CA PRO A 50 -4.38 -3.23 7.10
C PRO A 50 -3.76 -3.37 5.71
N THR A 51 -4.58 -3.15 4.67
CA THR A 51 -4.16 -3.28 3.27
C THR A 51 -4.25 -1.99 2.49
N ILE A 52 -5.15 -1.06 2.87
CA ILE A 52 -5.35 0.20 2.15
C ILE A 52 -4.08 1.07 2.09
N ASN A 53 -3.28 1.06 3.15
CA ASN A 53 -1.96 1.70 3.23
C ASN A 53 -0.95 1.14 2.23
N LYS A 54 -1.07 -0.15 1.86
CA LYS A 54 -0.20 -0.79 0.86
C LYS A 54 -0.60 -0.44 -0.58
N THR A 55 -1.83 0.02 -0.81
CA THR A 55 -2.38 0.21 -2.17
C THR A 55 -1.46 1.07 -3.04
N ILE A 56 -0.99 2.21 -2.50
CA ILE A 56 -0.14 3.11 -3.28
C ILE A 56 1.18 2.44 -3.66
N VAL A 57 1.79 1.69 -2.74
CA VAL A 57 3.04 0.96 -2.98
C VAL A 57 2.83 -0.09 -4.06
N VAL A 58 1.78 -0.91 -3.94
CA VAL A 58 1.46 -1.97 -4.90
C VAL A 58 1.21 -1.45 -6.30
N TYR A 59 0.54 -0.32 -6.45
CA TYR A 59 0.37 0.27 -7.78
C TYR A 59 1.71 0.72 -8.39
N ASN A 60 2.59 1.35 -7.60
CA ASN A 60 3.89 1.79 -8.12
C ASN A 60 4.76 0.60 -8.50
N GLU A 61 4.91 -0.39 -7.62
CA GLU A 61 5.69 -1.60 -7.90
C GLU A 61 5.20 -2.32 -9.16
N LEU A 62 3.87 -2.39 -9.36
CA LEU A 62 3.29 -3.04 -10.55
C LEU A 62 3.50 -2.22 -11.83
N LEU A 63 3.42 -0.88 -11.74
CA LEU A 63 3.71 0.01 -12.87
C LEU A 63 5.18 -0.10 -13.27
N ASP A 64 6.10 -0.01 -12.31
CA ASP A 64 7.54 -0.14 -12.52
C ASP A 64 7.90 -1.50 -13.11
N SER A 65 7.33 -2.58 -12.56
CA SER A 65 7.55 -3.94 -13.07
C SER A 65 7.05 -4.13 -14.51
N LEU A 66 5.95 -3.46 -14.89
CA LEU A 66 5.45 -3.48 -16.26
C LEU A 66 6.34 -2.65 -17.20
N GLU A 67 6.85 -1.51 -16.75
CA GLU A 67 7.81 -0.69 -17.50
C GLU A 67 9.09 -1.50 -17.79
N ASP A 68 9.65 -2.15 -16.77
CA ASP A 68 10.82 -3.04 -16.92
C ASP A 68 10.54 -4.19 -17.90
N PHE A 69 9.34 -4.77 -17.86
CA PHE A 69 8.94 -5.83 -18.79
C PHE A 69 8.80 -5.32 -20.23
N ILE A 70 8.29 -4.11 -20.42
CA ILE A 70 8.12 -3.43 -21.71
C ILE A 70 9.48 -3.09 -22.32
N ASP A 71 10.40 -2.55 -21.52
CA ASP A 71 11.73 -2.14 -21.98
C ASP A 71 12.63 -3.34 -22.37
N ASN A 72 12.29 -4.54 -21.93
CA ASN A 72 12.98 -5.77 -22.32
C ASN A 72 12.65 -6.20 -23.76
N THR A 73 13.50 -5.77 -24.70
CA THR A 73 13.44 -6.10 -26.14
C THR A 73 13.52 -7.59 -26.50
N GLY A 74 13.83 -8.48 -25.54
CA GLY A 74 13.81 -9.92 -25.74
C GLY A 74 12.41 -10.55 -25.69
N ASN A 75 11.38 -9.80 -25.29
CA ASN A 75 10.02 -10.29 -25.13
C ASN A 75 9.25 -10.40 -26.45
N ASP A 76 8.28 -11.32 -26.49
CA ASP A 76 7.37 -11.46 -27.62
C ASP A 76 6.49 -10.21 -27.80
N ALA A 77 6.27 -9.80 -29.05
CA ALA A 77 5.54 -8.58 -29.38
C ALA A 77 4.10 -8.55 -28.83
N HIS A 78 3.43 -9.71 -28.74
CA HIS A 78 2.10 -9.80 -28.15
C HIS A 78 2.15 -9.60 -26.64
N LEU A 79 3.17 -10.13 -25.96
CA LEU A 79 3.35 -9.94 -24.51
C LEU A 79 3.70 -8.48 -24.19
N HIS A 80 4.56 -7.85 -24.98
CA HIS A 80 4.83 -6.42 -24.86
C HIS A 80 3.55 -5.59 -25.05
N THR A 81 2.75 -5.90 -26.07
CA THR A 81 1.47 -5.21 -26.30
C THR A 81 0.50 -5.41 -25.13
N ALA A 82 0.47 -6.62 -24.54
CA ALA A 82 -0.37 -6.90 -23.38
C ALA A 82 0.10 -6.14 -22.13
N ALA A 83 1.41 -6.09 -21.87
CA ALA A 83 2.00 -5.35 -20.76
C ALA A 83 1.73 -3.84 -20.88
N ASP A 84 1.90 -3.25 -22.06
CA ASP A 84 1.56 -1.84 -22.32
C ASP A 84 0.08 -1.54 -22.07
N GLN A 85 -0.83 -2.40 -22.54
CA GLN A 85 -2.25 -2.23 -22.26
C GLN A 85 -2.59 -2.36 -20.77
N ALA A 86 -1.92 -3.25 -20.05
CA ALA A 86 -2.07 -3.40 -18.61
C ALA A 86 -1.56 -2.15 -17.87
N TRP A 87 -0.39 -1.63 -18.26
CA TRP A 87 0.18 -0.41 -17.70
C TRP A 87 -0.76 0.79 -17.92
N GLN A 88 -1.24 1.00 -19.15
CA GLN A 88 -2.19 2.07 -19.49
C GLN A 88 -3.50 1.95 -18.69
N LYS A 89 -3.93 0.72 -18.39
CA LYS A 89 -5.09 0.48 -17.55
C LYS A 89 -4.81 0.86 -16.10
N LEU A 90 -3.66 0.47 -15.55
CA LEU A 90 -3.29 0.72 -14.16
C LEU A 90 -3.06 2.21 -13.89
N ILE A 91 -2.30 2.91 -14.73
CA ILE A 91 -2.02 4.33 -14.54
C ILE A 91 -3.31 5.18 -14.51
N LYS A 92 -4.33 4.77 -15.28
CA LYS A 92 -5.65 5.40 -15.27
C LYS A 92 -6.37 5.27 -13.93
N TYR A 93 -6.19 4.17 -13.21
CA TYR A 93 -6.78 4.01 -11.86
C TYR A 93 -5.89 4.60 -10.79
N TYR A 94 -4.58 4.50 -10.93
CA TYR A 94 -3.61 5.14 -10.04
C TYR A 94 -3.85 6.65 -9.94
N THR A 95 -3.95 7.35 -11.07
CA THR A 95 -4.25 8.79 -11.12
C THR A 95 -5.62 9.18 -10.54
N ARG A 96 -6.54 8.22 -10.36
CA ARG A 96 -7.81 8.46 -9.67
C ARG A 96 -7.68 8.33 -8.15
N MET A 97 -6.63 7.69 -7.66
CA MET A 97 -6.37 7.59 -6.22
C MET A 97 -6.14 8.97 -5.61
N ASP A 98 -5.54 9.89 -6.37
CA ASP A 98 -5.36 11.29 -5.96
C ASP A 98 -6.68 12.02 -5.65
N LEU A 99 -7.83 11.51 -6.14
CA LEU A 99 -9.15 12.06 -5.83
C LEU A 99 -9.66 11.69 -4.43
N SER A 100 -9.01 10.75 -3.76
CA SER A 100 -9.40 10.24 -2.45
C SER A 100 -8.28 10.42 -1.43
N LEU A 101 -8.56 11.21 -0.40
CA LEU A 101 -7.66 11.41 0.73
C LEU A 101 -7.29 10.11 1.46
N VAL A 102 -8.09 9.05 1.31
CA VAL A 102 -7.92 7.77 2.04
C VAL A 102 -6.53 7.19 1.85
N TYR A 103 -5.98 7.24 0.63
CA TYR A 103 -4.67 6.68 0.34
C TYR A 103 -3.55 7.52 0.95
N ALA A 104 -3.66 8.85 0.89
CA ALA A 104 -2.70 9.75 1.53
C ALA A 104 -2.70 9.58 3.05
N VAL A 105 -3.89 9.53 3.66
CA VAL A 105 -4.03 9.33 5.11
C VAL A 105 -3.50 7.95 5.53
N ALA A 106 -3.91 6.88 4.85
CA ALA A 106 -3.49 5.52 5.18
C ALA A 106 -1.97 5.31 5.11
N SER A 107 -1.32 5.88 4.10
CA SER A 107 0.14 5.82 3.97
C SER A 107 0.86 6.64 5.05
N ALA A 108 0.33 7.82 5.40
CA ALA A 108 0.93 8.68 6.42
C ALA A 108 0.85 8.08 7.82
N ILE A 109 -0.24 7.36 8.14
CA ILE A 109 -0.44 6.69 9.43
C ILE A 109 0.19 5.29 9.49
N ASP A 110 0.78 4.76 8.41
CA ASP A 110 1.64 3.58 8.50
C ASP A 110 2.99 3.99 9.10
N PRO A 111 3.38 3.48 10.28
CA PRO A 111 4.60 3.86 10.98
C PRO A 111 5.89 3.44 10.27
N ARG A 112 5.82 2.56 9.26
CA ARG A 112 6.96 2.15 8.41
C ARG A 112 7.21 3.16 7.30
N MET A 113 6.15 3.83 6.82
CA MET A 113 6.20 4.73 5.68
C MET A 113 6.18 6.19 6.10
N LYS A 114 5.13 6.63 6.80
CA LYS A 114 4.85 8.04 7.11
C LYS A 114 5.01 8.92 5.86
N TYR A 115 5.40 10.19 6.05
CA TYR A 115 5.76 11.07 4.94
C TYR A 115 7.05 10.68 4.22
N HIS A 116 7.89 9.85 4.86
CA HIS A 116 9.17 9.44 4.30
C HIS A 116 9.02 8.68 2.98
N TRP A 117 7.96 7.89 2.82
CA TRP A 117 7.73 7.17 1.56
C TRP A 117 7.56 8.11 0.36
N TRP A 118 6.88 9.26 0.48
CA TRP A 118 6.83 10.21 -0.65
C TRP A 118 8.17 10.90 -0.88
N SER A 119 8.97 11.13 0.17
CA SER A 119 10.27 11.79 0.06
C SER A 119 11.29 10.98 -0.74
N ILE A 120 11.20 9.64 -0.71
CA ILE A 120 12.10 8.75 -1.46
C ILE A 120 11.70 8.59 -2.94
N GLN A 121 10.46 8.91 -3.29
CA GLN A 121 9.95 8.76 -4.66
C GLN A 121 10.29 9.95 -5.57
N GLU A 122 10.79 11.05 -5.01
CA GLU A 122 11.20 12.26 -5.74
C GLU A 122 10.09 12.90 -6.62
N TRP A 123 8.81 12.66 -6.34
CA TRP A 123 7.69 13.16 -7.16
C TRP A 123 7.41 14.67 -7.02
N GLY A 124 8.34 15.47 -6.51
CA GLY A 124 8.18 16.91 -6.36
C GLY A 124 7.12 17.28 -5.32
N ASN A 125 5.95 17.79 -5.76
CA ASN A 125 4.98 18.41 -4.85
C ASN A 125 4.02 17.43 -4.15
N TYR A 126 3.99 16.15 -4.53
CA TYR A 126 3.03 15.18 -3.96
C TYR A 126 3.23 14.95 -2.46
N GLU A 127 4.47 15.01 -1.95
CA GLU A 127 4.72 14.92 -0.52
C GLU A 127 3.99 16.05 0.22
N LYS A 128 4.19 17.29 -0.24
CA LYS A 128 3.57 18.47 0.37
C LYS A 128 2.05 18.42 0.27
N GLN A 129 1.50 18.05 -0.89
CA GLN A 129 0.06 17.92 -1.07
C GLN A 129 -0.53 16.85 -0.13
N SER A 130 0.14 15.72 0.01
CA SER A 130 -0.28 14.65 0.92
C SER A 130 -0.23 15.12 2.38
N GLN A 131 0.81 15.84 2.78
CA GLN A 131 0.91 16.45 4.11
C GLN A 131 -0.24 17.44 4.38
N GLU A 132 -0.56 18.29 3.41
CA GLU A 132 -1.67 19.26 3.52
C GLU A 132 -3.01 18.54 3.70
N VAL A 133 -3.29 17.52 2.90
CA VAL A 133 -4.52 16.71 2.99
C VAL A 133 -4.64 16.00 4.35
N VAL A 134 -3.55 15.40 4.83
CA VAL A 134 -3.54 14.70 6.13
C VAL A 134 -3.72 15.68 7.28
N GLN A 135 -3.07 16.83 7.23
CA GLN A 135 -3.21 17.87 8.26
C GLN A 135 -4.62 18.49 8.28
N GLU A 136 -5.22 18.72 7.11
CA GLU A 136 -6.60 19.21 6.99
C GLU A 136 -7.59 18.20 7.57
N THR A 137 -7.44 16.93 7.21
CA THR A 137 -8.26 15.82 7.75
C THR A 137 -8.13 15.74 9.27
N TRP A 138 -6.91 15.79 9.78
CA TRP A 138 -6.63 15.78 11.22
C TRP A 138 -7.27 16.95 11.96
N THR A 139 -7.11 18.17 11.43
CA THR A 139 -7.60 19.39 12.09
C THR A 139 -9.13 19.44 12.09
N THR A 140 -9.76 19.01 10.99
CA THR A 140 -11.22 19.02 10.82
C THR A 140 -11.90 17.97 11.68
N ASP A 141 -11.40 16.73 11.68
CA ASP A 141 -12.15 15.59 12.20
C ASP A 141 -11.62 15.05 13.54
N TYR A 142 -10.35 15.29 13.91
CA TYR A 142 -9.69 14.54 14.99
C TYR A 142 -9.00 15.39 16.08
N ASP A 143 -8.39 16.54 15.77
CA ASP A 143 -7.68 17.38 16.77
C ASP A 143 -8.60 17.87 17.90
N SER A 144 -9.90 17.99 17.60
CA SER A 144 -10.93 18.45 18.55
C SER A 144 -11.77 17.32 19.15
N ALA A 145 -11.60 16.07 18.69
CA ALA A 145 -12.60 15.01 18.84
C ALA A 145 -12.52 14.17 20.13
N ILE A 146 -11.74 14.59 21.14
CA ILE A 146 -11.72 13.94 22.45
C ILE A 146 -12.19 14.92 23.53
N PRO A 147 -13.20 14.56 24.35
CA PRO A 147 -13.50 15.30 25.57
C PRO A 147 -12.22 15.36 26.39
N GLN A 148 -11.67 16.56 26.61
CA GLN A 148 -10.53 16.75 27.49
C GLN A 148 -10.77 15.91 28.75
N LEU A 149 -9.95 14.88 28.98
CA LEU A 149 -9.99 14.12 30.22
C LEU A 149 -9.99 15.15 31.34
N GLU A 150 -11.08 15.25 32.11
CA GLU A 150 -11.22 16.27 33.15
C GLU A 150 -10.01 16.17 34.08
N ILE A 151 -9.08 17.12 33.94
CA ILE A 151 -7.85 17.10 34.70
C ILE A 151 -8.24 17.53 36.10
N THR A 152 -8.23 16.59 37.04
CA THR A 152 -8.45 16.94 38.44
C THR A 152 -7.46 18.03 38.88
N PRO A 153 -7.85 18.95 39.79
CA PRO A 153 -6.96 20.02 40.26
C PRO A 153 -5.60 19.51 40.78
N LYS A 154 -5.60 18.30 41.36
CA LYS A 154 -4.38 17.61 41.81
C LYS A 154 -3.47 17.22 40.64
N ALA A 155 -4.03 16.64 39.58
CA ALA A 155 -3.28 16.27 38.38
C ALA A 155 -2.75 17.51 37.64
N ALA A 156 -3.51 18.61 37.60
CA ALA A 156 -3.06 19.87 37.01
C ALA A 156 -1.84 20.45 37.75
N LYS A 157 -1.89 20.47 39.10
CA LYS A 157 -0.78 20.94 39.94
C LYS A 157 0.46 20.04 39.83
N GLN A 158 0.27 18.71 39.73
CA GLN A 158 1.37 17.78 39.46
C GLN A 158 1.99 18.02 38.08
N ARG A 159 1.17 18.18 37.03
CA ARG A 159 1.67 18.52 35.69
C ARG A 159 2.49 19.80 35.68
N GLN A 160 2.07 20.80 36.45
CA GLN A 160 2.82 22.04 36.63
C GLN A 160 4.20 21.79 37.27
N TRP A 161 4.28 20.94 38.31
CA TRP A 161 5.56 20.57 38.94
C TRP A 161 6.54 19.91 37.99
N TYR A 162 6.03 19.04 37.11
CA TYR A 162 6.84 18.30 36.15
C TYR A 162 7.02 19.01 34.80
N GLY A 163 6.49 20.23 34.63
CA GLY A 163 6.57 20.97 33.37
C GLY A 163 5.87 20.30 32.19
N ILE A 164 4.85 19.47 32.45
CA ILE A 164 4.13 18.71 31.41
C ILE A 164 3.27 19.66 30.58
N LYS A 165 3.58 19.78 29.28
CA LYS A 165 2.76 20.54 28.32
C LYS A 165 1.41 19.86 28.13
N THR A 166 0.34 20.65 28.02
CA THR A 166 -1.05 20.16 28.14
C THR A 166 -1.72 19.79 26.81
N LYS A 167 -1.25 20.31 25.67
CA LYS A 167 -1.71 19.91 24.34
C LYS A 167 -0.53 20.01 23.37
N THR A 168 -0.08 18.87 22.87
CA THR A 168 0.80 18.76 21.70
C THR A 168 -0.04 18.18 20.58
N ASP A 169 0.17 18.65 19.36
CA ASP A 169 -0.44 18.04 18.19
C ASP A 169 0.10 16.60 18.07
N GLU A 170 -0.79 15.61 18.23
CA GLU A 170 -0.40 14.19 18.24
C GLU A 170 0.14 13.76 16.87
N LEU A 171 -0.42 14.30 15.78
CA LEU A 171 0.04 14.03 14.42
C LEU A 171 1.44 14.62 14.21
N GLU A 172 1.68 15.85 14.67
CA GLU A 172 3.00 16.49 14.59
C GLU A 172 4.07 15.70 15.40
N GLU A 173 3.70 15.19 16.58
CA GLU A 173 4.60 14.38 17.39
C GLU A 173 4.93 13.03 16.71
N TYR A 174 3.90 12.32 16.23
CA TYR A 174 4.05 11.05 15.53
C TYR A 174 4.88 11.16 14.25
N THR A 175 4.67 12.22 13.47
CA THR A 175 5.37 12.43 12.19
C THR A 175 6.85 12.75 12.38
N LYS A 176 7.24 13.31 13.53
CA LYS A 176 8.66 13.55 13.90
C LYS A 176 9.38 12.32 14.43
N GLU A 177 8.65 11.31 14.90
CA GLU A 177 9.25 10.05 15.36
C GLU A 177 9.88 9.30 14.18
N ALA A 178 10.91 8.51 14.46
CA ALA A 178 11.52 7.66 13.45
C ALA A 178 10.50 6.64 12.89
N ILE A 179 10.70 6.24 11.64
CA ILE A 179 9.99 5.09 11.06
C ILE A 179 10.39 3.81 11.80
N ILE A 180 9.47 2.85 11.88
CA ILE A 180 9.80 1.53 12.42
C ILE A 180 10.43 0.67 11.35
N ASN A 181 11.44 -0.13 11.73
CA ASN A 181 12.04 -1.11 10.85
C ASN A 181 11.42 -2.49 11.13
N SER A 182 10.44 -2.88 10.31
CA SER A 182 9.74 -4.16 10.43
C SER A 182 9.09 -4.55 9.11
N ASP A 183 9.39 -5.75 8.65
CA ASP A 183 8.83 -6.33 7.41
C ASP A 183 7.48 -7.03 7.66
N SER A 184 7.08 -7.20 8.93
CA SER A 184 5.80 -7.82 9.28
C SER A 184 4.60 -6.97 8.86
N ASP A 185 3.61 -7.60 8.23
CA ASP A 185 2.38 -6.94 7.81
C ASP A 185 1.50 -6.44 8.97
N ASP A 186 1.59 -7.10 10.12
CA ASP A 186 0.88 -6.72 11.34
C ASP A 186 1.58 -5.58 12.09
N ALA A 187 2.76 -5.13 11.64
CA ALA A 187 3.54 -4.11 12.33
C ALA A 187 2.78 -2.80 12.59
N PRO A 188 2.00 -2.25 11.63
CA PRO A 188 1.17 -1.07 11.89
C PRO A 188 0.17 -1.30 13.04
N THR A 189 -0.53 -2.44 13.02
CA THR A 189 -1.51 -2.82 14.04
C THR A 189 -0.87 -2.94 15.42
N MET A 190 0.27 -3.61 15.50
CA MET A 190 1.01 -3.79 16.77
C MET A 190 1.53 -2.45 17.30
N TYR A 191 2.09 -1.61 16.43
CA TYR A 191 2.58 -0.28 16.77
C TYR A 191 1.48 0.58 17.38
N TRP A 192 0.33 0.69 16.70
CA TRP A 192 -0.78 1.52 17.17
C TRP A 192 -1.45 0.96 18.43
N LYS A 193 -1.44 -0.36 18.61
CA LYS A 193 -1.88 -0.99 19.87
C LYS A 193 -0.97 -0.59 21.04
N ALA A 194 0.35 -0.50 20.83
CA ALA A 194 1.29 -0.06 21.84
C ALA A 194 1.18 1.45 22.15
N GLN A 195 0.97 2.28 21.11
CA GLN A 195 0.90 3.74 21.24
C GLN A 195 -0.49 4.29 21.59
N CYS A 196 -1.50 3.43 21.73
CA CYS A 196 -2.90 3.82 21.91
C CYS A 196 -3.19 4.76 23.08
N LYS A 197 -2.35 4.74 24.13
CA LYS A 197 -2.46 5.63 25.29
C LYS A 197 -1.73 6.96 25.12
N ARG A 198 -0.69 6.98 24.27
CA ARG A 198 0.12 8.16 23.98
C ARG A 198 -0.63 9.11 23.06
N TRP A 199 -1.26 8.56 22.02
CA TRP A 199 -1.99 9.33 21.00
C TRP A 199 -3.42 8.84 20.84
N PRO A 200 -4.31 9.15 21.80
CA PRO A 200 -5.68 8.67 21.78
C PRO A 200 -6.53 9.25 20.64
N SER A 201 -6.27 10.49 20.18
CA SER A 201 -7.00 11.10 19.06
C SER A 201 -6.51 10.52 17.73
N LEU A 202 -5.19 10.45 17.54
CA LEU A 202 -4.59 9.89 16.34
C LEU A 202 -4.96 8.42 16.17
N ARG A 203 -5.10 7.67 17.26
CA ARG A 203 -5.62 6.30 17.22
C ARG A 203 -7.00 6.22 16.55
N LYS A 204 -7.91 7.18 16.76
CA LYS A 204 -9.24 7.13 16.12
C LYS A 204 -9.10 7.25 14.61
N MET A 205 -8.30 8.21 14.15
CA MET A 205 -7.96 8.35 12.73
C MET A 205 -7.36 7.06 12.17
N VAL A 206 -6.45 6.44 12.92
CA VAL A 206 -5.88 5.13 12.53
C VAL A 206 -6.95 4.06 12.37
N GLN A 207 -7.89 3.97 13.31
CA GLN A 207 -8.96 2.98 13.25
C GLN A 207 -9.93 3.22 12.09
N ASP A 208 -10.23 4.48 11.77
CA ASP A 208 -11.15 4.82 10.70
C ASP A 208 -10.55 4.53 9.31
N TYR A 209 -9.26 4.81 9.13
CA TYR A 209 -8.60 4.67 7.83
C TYR A 209 -7.96 3.29 7.61
N LEU A 210 -7.18 2.75 8.57
CA LEU A 210 -6.51 1.45 8.37
C LEU A 210 -7.48 0.25 8.41
N ALA A 211 -8.71 0.44 8.88
CA ALA A 211 -9.75 -0.60 8.82
C ALA A 211 -10.40 -0.71 7.43
N VAL A 212 -10.19 0.26 6.54
CA VAL A 212 -10.69 0.19 5.16
C VAL A 212 -9.91 -0.91 4.42
N PRO A 213 -10.58 -1.91 3.82
CA PRO A 213 -9.90 -2.88 2.98
C PRO A 213 -9.52 -2.24 1.64
N ALA A 214 -8.35 -2.60 1.09
CA ALA A 214 -7.95 -2.16 -0.26
C ALA A 214 -8.85 -2.73 -1.38
N THR A 215 -9.47 -3.88 -1.12
CA THR A 215 -10.26 -4.62 -2.10
C THR A 215 -11.69 -4.84 -1.59
N SER A 216 -12.64 -5.12 -2.50
CA SER A 216 -14.02 -5.52 -2.16
C SER A 216 -14.20 -7.03 -2.01
N THR A 217 -13.15 -7.80 -2.33
CA THR A 217 -13.04 -9.26 -2.17
C THR A 217 -12.40 -9.77 -0.85
N PRO A 218 -12.36 -9.06 0.30
CA PRO A 218 -11.87 -9.61 1.56
C PRO A 218 -12.58 -10.89 1.99
N ALA A 219 -13.82 -11.09 1.54
CA ALA A 219 -14.74 -12.07 2.10
C ALA A 219 -14.56 -13.50 1.58
N GLU A 220 -13.83 -13.71 0.49
CA GLU A 220 -13.59 -15.07 -0.06
C GLU A 220 -12.66 -15.91 0.83
#